data_AF-A0A4Z0SEG5-F1
#
_entry.id   AF-A0A4Z0SEG5-F1
#
_cell.length_a   1.000
_cell.length_b   1.000
_cell.length_c   1.000
_cell.angle_alpha   90.00
_cell.angle_beta   90.00
_cell.angle_gamma   90.00
#
_symmetry.space_group_name_H-M   'P 1'
#
loop_
_entity.id
_entity.type
_entity.pdbx_description
1 polymer ?
#
loop_
_entity_poly.entity_id
_entity_poly.type
_entity_poly.pdbx_seq_one_letter_code
_entity_poly.pdbx_strand_id
1 'polypeptide(L)'
;MATAKTKKVALTRERRQETWHNLTPEQQAVLKQHIRYQHTSLFVDQNLVGHGKNWEFVAYNYNDNYDSNSGPQLYCDCGRRLKHQYVLQNEDGKLIKLGITHFADHIGIPEAVMRQLQTQIHHLDFGLDELLQRIRRHAGLNSEMRAWFIDNHTAYPDFPIDAVDFVSNELPLEKDVQAEIVRQYKKATYVPKERQPRRKKPKLNKAAWQELFRDI
;
A
#
# COMPACT_ATOMS: atom_id res chain seq x y z
N MET A 1 -23.82 13.86 -2.01
CA MET A 1 -22.90 13.76 -3.17
C MET A 1 -22.28 12.38 -3.13
N ALA A 2 -22.63 11.50 -4.07
CA ALA A 2 -22.07 10.16 -4.14
C ALA A 2 -20.58 10.27 -4.49
N THR A 3 -19.71 9.78 -3.61
CA THR A 3 -18.28 9.61 -3.86
C THR A 3 -18.12 8.68 -5.05
N ALA A 4 -17.62 9.21 -6.17
CA ALA A 4 -17.26 8.40 -7.32
C ALA A 4 -16.27 7.33 -6.85
N LYS A 5 -16.70 6.06 -6.86
CA LYS A 5 -15.82 4.92 -6.61
C LYS A 5 -14.69 5.02 -7.63
N THR A 6 -13.49 5.38 -7.19
CA THR A 6 -12.29 5.32 -8.00
C THR A 6 -12.24 3.92 -8.59
N LYS A 7 -12.32 3.80 -9.93
CA LYS A 7 -12.13 2.52 -10.62
C LYS A 7 -10.80 1.96 -10.12
N LYS A 8 -10.84 0.86 -9.38
CA LYS A 8 -9.63 0.13 -8.98
C LYS A 8 -9.01 -0.39 -10.28
N VAL A 9 -8.03 0.34 -10.83
CA VAL A 9 -7.34 -0.05 -12.05
C VAL A 9 -6.29 -1.07 -11.62
N ALA A 10 -6.45 -2.35 -11.97
CA ALA A 10 -5.36 -3.31 -11.85
C ALA A 10 -4.26 -2.92 -12.85
N LEU A 11 -2.99 -3.04 -12.45
CA LEU A 11 -1.90 -2.85 -13.40
C LEU A 11 -1.80 -4.07 -14.33
N THR A 12 -1.49 -3.83 -15.60
CA THR A 12 -1.10 -4.93 -16.49
C THR A 12 0.24 -5.49 -16.03
N ARG A 13 0.50 -6.77 -16.35
CA ARG A 13 1.77 -7.43 -16.02
C ARG A 13 2.98 -6.64 -16.52
N GLU A 14 2.94 -6.20 -17.77
CA GLU A 14 4.02 -5.40 -18.39
C GLU A 14 4.27 -4.11 -17.60
N ARG A 15 3.21 -3.41 -17.20
CA ARG A 15 3.32 -2.18 -16.41
C ARG A 15 3.87 -2.41 -15.02
N ARG A 16 3.52 -3.53 -14.36
CA ARG A 16 4.14 -3.89 -13.07
C ARG A 16 5.63 -4.12 -13.24
N GLN A 17 6.01 -4.87 -14.26
CA GLN A 17 7.41 -5.20 -14.53
C GLN A 17 8.22 -3.94 -14.86
N GLU A 18 7.71 -3.09 -15.76
CA GLU A 18 8.30 -1.78 -16.08
C GLU A 18 8.51 -0.94 -14.82
N THR A 19 7.47 -0.78 -14.00
CA THR A 19 7.55 0.00 -12.76
C THR A 19 8.60 -0.59 -11.82
N TRP A 20 8.60 -1.91 -11.66
CA TRP A 20 9.56 -2.60 -10.80
C TRP A 20 11.01 -2.40 -11.24
N HIS A 21 11.28 -2.48 -12.55
CA HIS A 21 12.64 -2.28 -13.08
C HIS A 21 13.15 -0.84 -12.92
N ASN A 22 12.25 0.13 -12.82
CA ASN A 22 12.61 1.53 -12.60
C ASN A 22 12.87 1.88 -11.13
N LEU A 23 12.59 0.97 -10.20
CA LEU A 23 12.87 1.16 -8.77
C LEU A 23 14.35 0.91 -8.46
N THR A 24 14.89 1.65 -7.48
CA THR A 24 16.23 1.34 -6.96
C THR A 24 16.23 0.01 -6.19
N PRO A 25 17.39 -0.64 -6.02
CA PRO A 25 17.49 -1.86 -5.22
C PRO A 25 16.93 -1.70 -3.78
N GLU A 26 17.15 -0.54 -3.16
CA GLU A 26 16.66 -0.21 -1.82
C GLU A 26 15.13 -0.08 -1.82
N GLN A 27 14.55 0.60 -2.82
CA GLN A 27 13.10 0.70 -2.99
C GLN A 27 12.46 -0.68 -3.21
N GLN A 28 13.07 -1.52 -4.05
CA GLN A 28 12.62 -2.89 -4.26
C GLN A 28 12.68 -3.70 -2.96
N ALA A 29 13.73 -3.53 -2.15
CA ALA A 29 13.87 -4.21 -0.86
C ALA A 29 12.75 -3.81 0.11
N VAL A 30 12.42 -2.51 0.22
CA VAL A 30 11.30 -2.02 1.04
C VAL A 30 9.98 -2.61 0.56
N LEU A 31 9.71 -2.62 -0.75
CA LEU A 31 8.49 -3.22 -1.29
C LEU A 31 8.43 -4.73 -1.05
N LYS A 32 9.54 -5.46 -1.24
CA LYS A 32 9.59 -6.91 -0.96
C LYS A 32 9.30 -7.19 0.51
N GLN A 33 9.83 -6.38 1.42
CA GLN A 33 9.58 -6.50 2.85
C GLN A 33 8.13 -6.17 3.21
N HIS A 34 7.56 -5.11 2.64
CA HIS A 34 6.15 -4.76 2.80
C HIS A 34 5.21 -5.88 2.34
N ILE A 35 5.44 -6.41 1.14
CA ILE A 35 4.67 -7.53 0.58
C ILE A 35 4.75 -8.73 1.53
N ARG A 36 5.96 -9.08 1.98
CA ARG A 36 6.18 -10.17 2.92
C ARG A 36 5.41 -9.95 4.22
N TYR A 37 5.46 -8.74 4.78
CA TYR A 37 4.74 -8.39 6.00
C TYR A 37 3.23 -8.53 5.81
N GLN A 38 2.66 -7.98 4.74
CA GLN A 38 1.23 -8.06 4.45
C GLN A 38 0.75 -9.51 4.31
N HIS A 39 1.49 -10.36 3.59
CA HIS A 39 1.18 -11.77 3.50
C HIS A 39 1.31 -12.46 4.87
N THR A 40 2.39 -12.20 5.61
CA THR A 40 2.60 -12.81 6.93
C THR A 40 1.45 -12.46 7.88
N SER A 41 1.08 -11.18 7.96
CA SER A 41 -0.03 -10.68 8.77
C SER A 41 -1.35 -11.34 8.38
N LEU A 42 -1.63 -11.42 7.08
CA LEU A 42 -2.83 -12.09 6.58
C LEU A 42 -2.94 -13.53 7.08
N PHE A 43 -1.84 -14.28 7.05
CA PHE A 43 -1.84 -15.68 7.47
C PHE A 43 -1.83 -15.89 8.99
N VAL A 44 -1.26 -14.96 9.77
CA VAL A 44 -1.33 -14.99 11.23
C VAL A 44 -2.78 -14.93 11.71
N ASP A 45 -3.62 -14.15 11.02
CA ASP A 45 -5.04 -14.03 11.35
C ASP A 45 -5.89 -15.24 10.90
N GLN A 46 -5.30 -16.23 10.21
CA GLN A 46 -6.04 -17.40 9.70
C GLN A 46 -5.76 -18.66 10.53
N ASN A 47 -6.83 -19.32 10.97
CA ASN A 47 -6.72 -20.66 11.54
C ASN A 47 -6.75 -21.71 10.41
N LEU A 48 -5.58 -22.09 9.90
CA LEU A 48 -5.45 -23.06 8.81
C LEU A 48 -5.45 -24.49 9.34
N VAL A 49 -6.63 -25.02 9.61
CA VAL A 49 -6.81 -26.42 10.03
C VAL A 49 -7.16 -27.28 8.83
N GLY A 50 -6.33 -28.29 8.55
CA GLY A 50 -6.51 -29.17 7.40
C GLY A 50 -5.93 -30.56 7.67
N HIS A 51 -6.66 -31.60 7.27
CA HIS A 51 -6.36 -33.00 7.60
C HIS A 51 -6.12 -33.28 9.10
N GLY A 52 -6.80 -32.52 9.98
CA GLY A 52 -6.64 -32.64 11.43
C GLY A 52 -5.33 -32.07 11.98
N LYS A 53 -4.59 -31.29 11.18
CA LYS A 53 -3.36 -30.60 11.60
C LYS A 53 -3.53 -29.10 11.47
N ASN A 54 -2.89 -28.37 12.38
CA ASN A 54 -2.75 -26.93 12.26
C ASN A 54 -1.54 -26.61 11.39
N TRP A 55 -1.73 -25.67 10.48
CA TRP A 55 -0.69 -25.18 9.60
C TRP A 55 -0.39 -23.72 9.90
N GLU A 56 0.87 -23.42 10.12
CA GLU A 56 1.38 -22.07 10.35
C GLU A 56 2.12 -21.59 9.10
N PHE A 57 1.98 -20.30 8.81
CA PHE A 57 2.69 -19.69 7.70
C PHE A 57 4.12 -19.33 8.11
N VAL A 58 5.09 -19.77 7.30
CA VAL A 58 6.52 -19.59 7.57
C VAL A 58 7.11 -18.52 6.66
N ALA A 59 6.82 -18.59 5.36
CA ALA A 59 7.45 -17.72 4.39
C ALA A 59 6.61 -17.54 3.13
N TYR A 60 6.75 -16.36 2.53
CA TYR A 60 6.27 -16.07 1.19
C TYR A 60 7.48 -15.79 0.31
N ASN A 61 7.55 -16.51 -0.81
CA ASN A 61 8.59 -16.36 -1.81
C ASN A 61 7.94 -15.95 -3.14
N TYR A 62 8.52 -14.93 -3.77
CA TYR A 62 8.12 -14.48 -5.10
C TYR A 62 9.19 -14.87 -6.11
N ASN A 63 8.77 -15.46 -7.22
CA ASN A 63 9.65 -15.87 -8.29
C ASN A 63 9.80 -14.73 -9.31
N ASP A 64 10.85 -13.91 -9.13
CA ASP A 64 11.22 -12.83 -10.06
C ASP A 64 11.47 -13.36 -11.49
N ASN A 65 11.89 -14.62 -11.63
CA ASN A 65 12.21 -15.27 -12.90
C ASN A 65 11.08 -16.18 -13.41
N TYR A 66 9.84 -16.04 -12.91
CA TYR A 66 8.74 -16.96 -13.25
C TYR A 66 8.44 -17.03 -14.75
N ASP A 67 8.83 -16.04 -15.55
CA ASP A 67 8.60 -16.06 -17.00
C ASP A 67 9.87 -16.39 -17.80
N SER A 68 11.03 -16.38 -17.13
CA SER A 68 12.27 -16.86 -17.69
C SER A 68 12.40 -18.37 -17.49
N ASN A 69 13.16 -19.02 -18.36
CA ASN A 69 13.62 -20.40 -18.13
C ASN A 69 15.04 -20.44 -17.50
N SER A 70 15.66 -19.28 -17.30
CA SER A 70 16.93 -19.14 -16.61
C SER A 70 16.74 -18.62 -15.19
N GLY A 71 17.64 -19.00 -14.30
CA GLY A 71 17.67 -18.55 -12.90
C GLY A 71 16.86 -19.44 -11.94
N PRO A 72 16.90 -19.14 -10.63
CA PRO A 72 16.18 -19.88 -9.61
C PRO A 72 14.68 -19.87 -9.86
N GLN A 73 14.05 -21.04 -9.79
CA GLN A 73 12.61 -21.22 -9.98
C GLN A 73 11.97 -21.72 -8.67
N LEU A 74 10.72 -21.31 -8.44
CA LEU A 74 9.93 -21.82 -7.32
C LEU A 74 8.97 -22.91 -7.82
N TYR A 75 8.80 -23.94 -7.01
CA TYR A 75 7.94 -25.08 -7.31
C TYR A 75 7.02 -25.38 -6.13
N CYS A 76 5.82 -25.85 -6.46
CA CYS A 76 4.93 -26.52 -5.53
C CYS A 76 5.47 -27.91 -5.23
N ASP A 77 5.09 -28.50 -4.11
CA ASP A 77 5.47 -29.88 -3.77
C ASP A 77 4.89 -30.92 -4.74
N CYS A 78 3.87 -30.58 -5.54
CA CYS A 78 3.43 -31.40 -6.68
C CYS A 78 4.31 -31.27 -7.94
N GLY A 79 5.37 -30.45 -7.91
CA GLY A 79 6.26 -30.18 -9.04
C GLY A 79 5.81 -29.06 -9.98
N ARG A 80 4.65 -28.42 -9.73
CA ARG A 80 4.18 -27.30 -10.55
C ARG A 80 5.04 -26.05 -10.33
N ARG A 81 5.48 -25.37 -11.39
CA ARG A 81 6.18 -24.08 -11.29
C ARG A 81 5.26 -23.02 -10.69
N LEU A 82 5.77 -22.25 -9.74
CA LEU A 82 5.04 -21.23 -8.99
C LEU A 82 5.63 -19.86 -9.21
N LYS A 83 4.75 -18.87 -9.39
CA LYS A 83 5.10 -17.45 -9.31
C LYS A 83 5.12 -16.95 -7.87
N HIS A 84 4.10 -17.36 -7.12
CA HIS A 84 3.91 -17.07 -5.71
C HIS A 84 3.96 -18.39 -4.96
N GLN A 85 4.92 -18.54 -4.04
CA GLN A 85 5.07 -19.73 -3.22
C GLN A 85 4.85 -19.37 -1.76
N TYR A 86 3.97 -20.10 -1.13
CA TYR A 86 3.68 -20.04 0.30
C TYR A 86 4.30 -21.27 0.95
N VAL A 87 5.08 -21.05 2.00
CA VAL A 87 5.70 -22.09 2.81
C VAL A 87 4.92 -22.18 4.10
N LEU A 88 4.33 -23.34 4.37
CA LEU A 88 3.62 -23.62 5.61
C LEU A 88 4.35 -24.70 6.40
N GLN A 89 4.21 -24.69 7.72
CA GLN A 89 4.70 -25.72 8.62
C GLN A 89 3.54 -26.27 9.44
N ASN A 90 3.49 -27.59 9.64
CA ASN A 90 2.55 -28.16 10.59
C ASN A 90 3.18 -28.31 11.98
N GLU A 91 2.36 -28.70 12.96
CA GLU A 91 2.80 -28.94 14.35
C GLU A 91 3.91 -29.99 14.50
N ASP A 92 4.02 -30.95 13.56
CA ASP A 92 5.09 -31.96 13.54
C ASP A 92 6.41 -31.41 12.97
N GLY A 93 6.45 -30.13 12.59
CA GLY A 93 7.60 -29.48 11.95
C GLY A 93 7.73 -29.73 10.46
N LYS A 94 6.78 -30.43 9.82
CA LYS A 94 6.78 -30.70 8.37
C LYS A 94 6.50 -29.42 7.60
N LEU A 95 7.43 -29.06 6.72
CA LEU A 95 7.27 -27.96 5.77
C LEU A 95 6.57 -28.44 4.49
N ILE A 96 5.71 -27.59 3.94
CA ILE A 96 5.08 -27.79 2.64
C ILE A 96 5.14 -26.50 1.83
N LYS A 97 5.44 -26.61 0.52
CA LYS A 97 5.55 -25.45 -0.39
C LYS A 97 4.44 -25.50 -1.42
N LEU A 98 3.59 -24.48 -1.44
CA LEU A 98 2.35 -24.50 -2.20
C LEU A 98 2.10 -23.20 -2.94
N GLY A 99 1.42 -23.29 -4.08
CA GLY A 99 0.73 -22.15 -4.68
C GLY A 99 -0.64 -21.97 -4.05
N ILE A 100 -1.21 -20.76 -4.08
CA ILE A 100 -2.48 -20.49 -3.40
C ILE A 100 -3.59 -21.47 -3.81
N THR A 101 -3.74 -21.77 -5.11
CA THR A 101 -4.76 -22.70 -5.63
C THR A 101 -4.61 -24.15 -5.16
N HIS A 102 -3.47 -24.50 -4.56
CA HIS A 102 -3.12 -25.85 -4.16
C HIS A 102 -3.27 -26.09 -2.65
N PHE A 103 -3.74 -25.11 -1.89
CA PHE A 103 -3.93 -25.27 -0.44
C PHE A 103 -4.98 -26.34 -0.14
N ALA A 104 -6.18 -26.25 -0.73
CA ALA A 104 -7.25 -27.22 -0.47
C ALA A 104 -6.79 -28.67 -0.78
N ASP A 105 -6.08 -28.86 -1.91
CA ASP A 105 -5.65 -30.17 -2.37
C ASP A 105 -4.53 -30.78 -1.52
N HIS A 106 -3.61 -29.97 -1.01
CA HIS A 106 -2.40 -30.47 -0.34
C HIS A 106 -2.49 -30.48 1.19
N ILE A 107 -3.21 -29.53 1.77
CA ILE A 107 -3.36 -29.44 3.24
C ILE A 107 -4.78 -29.77 3.69
N GLY A 108 -5.74 -29.94 2.78
CA GLY A 108 -7.09 -30.39 3.13
C GLY A 108 -7.89 -29.34 3.88
N ILE A 109 -7.58 -28.06 3.70
CA ILE A 109 -8.37 -26.97 4.28
C ILE A 109 -9.74 -26.89 3.59
N PRO A 110 -10.81 -26.52 4.32
CA PRO A 110 -12.13 -26.37 3.72
C PRO A 110 -12.12 -25.36 2.57
N GLU A 111 -12.82 -25.68 1.48
CA GLU A 111 -12.82 -24.84 0.28
C GLU A 111 -13.34 -23.42 0.56
N ALA A 112 -14.27 -23.26 1.51
CA ALA A 112 -14.75 -21.94 1.94
C ALA A 112 -13.64 -21.06 2.54
N VAL A 113 -12.80 -21.63 3.41
CA VAL A 113 -11.64 -20.95 4.01
C VAL A 113 -10.64 -20.58 2.91
N MET A 114 -10.41 -21.50 1.98
CA MET A 114 -9.53 -21.29 0.84
C MET A 114 -10.01 -20.15 -0.08
N ARG A 115 -11.30 -20.10 -0.42
CA ARG A 115 -11.88 -19.00 -1.23
C ARG A 115 -11.80 -17.65 -0.51
N GLN A 116 -11.99 -17.63 0.81
CA GLN A 116 -11.81 -16.42 1.62
C GLN A 116 -10.36 -15.93 1.55
N LEU A 117 -9.40 -16.83 1.76
CA LEU A 117 -7.98 -16.52 1.68
C LEU A 117 -7.57 -16.00 0.29
N GLN A 118 -8.05 -16.63 -0.79
CA GLN A 118 -7.87 -16.15 -2.15
C GLN A 118 -8.37 -14.72 -2.33
N THR A 119 -9.55 -14.42 -1.78
CA THR A 119 -10.14 -13.08 -1.88
C THR A 119 -9.28 -12.05 -1.15
N GLN A 120 -8.78 -12.38 0.04
CA GLN A 120 -7.89 -11.51 0.80
C GLN A 120 -6.54 -11.31 0.10
N ILE A 121 -5.94 -12.36 -0.46
CA ILE A 121 -4.71 -12.25 -1.26
C ILE A 121 -4.93 -11.38 -2.49
N HIS A 122 -6.05 -11.55 -3.21
CA HIS A 122 -6.39 -10.67 -4.32
C HIS A 122 -6.49 -9.22 -3.86
N HIS A 123 -7.06 -8.95 -2.67
CA HIS A 123 -7.09 -7.61 -2.11
C HIS A 123 -5.68 -7.04 -1.82
N LEU A 124 -4.75 -7.86 -1.33
CA LEU A 124 -3.35 -7.47 -1.19
C LEU A 124 -2.74 -7.13 -2.55
N ASP A 125 -2.92 -7.99 -3.57
CA ASP A 125 -2.43 -7.74 -4.93
C ASP A 125 -2.97 -6.43 -5.52
N PHE A 126 -4.24 -6.12 -5.25
CA PHE A 126 -4.84 -4.83 -5.63
C PHE A 126 -4.21 -3.65 -4.88
N GLY A 127 -3.92 -3.81 -3.59
CA GLY A 127 -3.22 -2.78 -2.80
C GLY A 127 -1.83 -2.50 -3.33
N LEU A 128 -1.09 -3.55 -3.70
CA LEU A 128 0.22 -3.45 -4.33
C LEU A 128 0.15 -2.75 -5.70
N ASP A 129 -0.88 -3.05 -6.51
CA ASP A 129 -1.11 -2.36 -7.78
C ASP A 129 -1.40 -0.87 -7.61
N GLU A 130 -2.15 -0.52 -6.58
CA GLU A 130 -2.41 0.88 -6.23
C GLU A 130 -1.11 1.57 -5.80
N LEU A 131 -0.31 0.91 -4.96
CA LEU A 131 1.00 1.41 -4.53
C LEU A 131 1.94 1.66 -5.71
N LEU A 132 2.08 0.68 -6.62
CA LEU A 132 2.88 0.82 -7.84
C LEU A 132 2.37 1.97 -8.73
N GLN A 133 1.05 2.19 -8.83
CA GLN A 133 0.51 3.36 -9.53
C GLN A 133 0.86 4.68 -8.86
N ARG A 134 0.87 4.73 -7.52
CA ARG A 134 1.27 5.92 -6.76
C ARG A 134 2.74 6.24 -7.01
N ILE A 135 3.60 5.22 -7.08
CA ILE A 135 5.02 5.38 -7.44
C ILE A 135 5.15 6.02 -8.82
N ARG A 136 4.44 5.48 -9.83
CA ARG A 136 4.45 6.05 -11.19
C ARG A 136 3.96 7.50 -11.28
N ARG A 137 3.11 7.92 -10.34
CA ARG A 137 2.57 9.29 -10.27
C ARG A 137 3.44 10.21 -9.40
N HIS A 138 4.55 9.73 -8.86
CA HIS A 138 5.38 10.44 -7.89
C HIS A 138 4.56 10.99 -6.71
N ALA A 139 3.58 10.21 -6.25
CA ALA A 139 2.59 10.65 -5.27
C ALA A 139 3.11 10.65 -3.82
N GLY A 140 4.43 10.68 -3.61
CA GLY A 140 5.06 10.67 -2.28
C GLY A 140 4.91 11.99 -1.53
N LEU A 141 5.47 12.04 -0.32
CA LEU A 141 5.61 13.27 0.45
C LEU A 141 6.65 14.19 -0.20
N ASN A 142 6.46 15.50 -0.10
CA ASN A 142 7.50 16.46 -0.52
C ASN A 142 8.69 16.43 0.45
N SER A 143 9.82 17.03 0.06
CA SER A 143 11.06 17.00 0.86
C SER A 143 10.89 17.49 2.29
N GLU A 144 10.16 18.59 2.50
CA GLU A 144 9.91 19.16 3.83
C GLU A 144 9.10 18.20 4.72
N MET A 145 8.01 17.64 4.20
CA MET A 145 7.16 16.71 4.94
C MET A 145 7.89 15.40 5.24
N ARG A 146 8.75 14.94 4.34
CA ARG A 146 9.59 13.75 4.55
C ARG A 146 10.55 13.96 5.71
N ALA A 147 11.34 15.04 5.67
CA ALA A 147 12.30 15.36 6.72
C ALA A 147 11.59 15.50 8.08
N TRP A 148 10.50 16.27 8.11
CA TRP A 148 9.69 16.41 9.32
C TRP A 148 9.18 15.07 9.86
N PHE A 149 8.67 14.19 8.99
CA PHE A 149 8.18 12.89 9.42
C PHE A 149 9.30 12.02 10.01
N ILE A 150 10.45 11.95 9.36
CA ILE A 150 11.61 11.17 9.85
C ILE A 150 12.01 11.65 11.25
N ASP A 151 12.06 12.97 11.47
CA ASP A 151 12.45 13.54 12.76
C ASP A 151 11.40 13.34 13.87
N ASN A 152 10.12 13.18 13.51
CA ASN A 152 9.00 13.21 14.46
C ASN A 152 8.21 11.89 14.55
N HIS A 153 8.53 10.85 13.76
CA HIS A 153 7.73 9.63 13.66
C HIS A 153 7.54 8.91 15.01
N THR A 154 8.52 8.99 15.91
CA THR A 154 8.47 8.36 17.24
C THR A 154 7.35 8.90 18.13
N ALA A 155 6.85 10.12 17.86
CA ALA A 155 5.70 10.70 18.55
C ALA A 155 4.35 10.14 18.07
N TYR A 156 4.34 9.31 17.01
CA TYR A 156 3.14 8.78 16.36
C TYR A 156 3.26 7.26 16.16
N PRO A 157 3.14 6.47 17.24
CA PRO A 157 3.32 5.01 17.20
C PRO A 157 2.23 4.27 16.41
N ASP A 158 1.11 4.92 16.11
CA ASP A 158 -0.01 4.31 15.38
C ASP A 158 0.23 4.19 13.86
N PHE A 159 1.32 4.76 13.35
CA PHE A 159 1.66 4.60 11.93
C PHE A 159 2.13 3.17 11.61
N PRO A 160 1.95 2.71 10.36
CA PRO A 160 2.47 1.42 9.93
C PRO A 160 3.96 1.28 10.24
N ILE A 161 4.36 0.08 10.64
CA ILE A 161 5.74 -0.20 11.09
C ILE A 161 6.79 0.10 10.03
N ASP A 162 6.42 0.01 8.76
CA ASP A 162 7.26 0.26 7.60
C ASP A 162 7.16 1.69 7.05
N ALA A 163 6.35 2.57 7.65
CA ALA A 163 6.14 3.93 7.17
C ALA A 163 7.46 4.73 7.06
N VAL A 164 8.38 4.54 8.01
CA VAL A 164 9.69 5.19 8.01
C VAL A 164 10.54 4.70 6.84
N ASP A 165 10.53 3.40 6.55
CA ASP A 165 11.29 2.83 5.44
C ASP A 165 10.78 3.36 4.09
N PHE A 166 9.46 3.45 3.93
CA PHE A 166 8.84 4.05 2.75
C PHE A 166 9.27 5.51 2.57
N VAL A 167 9.17 6.33 3.62
CA VAL A 167 9.50 7.77 3.54
C VAL A 167 10.99 7.99 3.29
N SER A 168 11.84 7.19 3.92
CA SER A 168 13.29 7.27 3.77
C SER A 168 13.73 6.92 2.35
N ASN A 169 13.04 5.98 1.69
CA ASN A 169 13.34 5.52 0.33
C ASN A 169 12.50 6.21 -0.77
N GLU A 170 11.89 7.35 -0.46
CA GLU A 170 11.10 8.16 -1.42
C GLU A 170 9.89 7.43 -2.01
N LEU A 171 9.41 6.40 -1.32
CA LEU A 171 8.24 5.65 -1.73
C LEU A 171 6.97 6.33 -1.18
N PRO A 172 5.88 6.35 -1.97
CA PRO A 172 4.59 6.81 -1.49
C PRO A 172 4.02 5.79 -0.51
N LEU A 173 3.42 6.27 0.58
CA LEU A 173 2.66 5.40 1.48
C LEU A 173 1.27 5.14 0.93
N GLU A 174 0.53 4.26 1.61
CA GLU A 174 -0.92 4.16 1.44
C GLU A 174 -1.57 5.54 1.60
N LYS A 175 -2.66 5.75 0.86
CA LYS A 175 -3.29 7.06 0.70
C LYS A 175 -3.68 7.68 2.05
N ASP A 176 -4.27 6.89 2.93
CA ASP A 176 -4.81 7.36 4.20
C ASP A 176 -3.70 7.64 5.21
N VAL A 177 -2.67 6.78 5.24
CA VAL A 177 -1.45 6.98 6.04
C VAL A 177 -0.75 8.28 5.63
N GLN A 178 -0.54 8.47 4.32
CA GLN A 178 0.07 9.70 3.83
C GLN A 178 -0.77 10.95 4.15
N ALA A 179 -2.09 10.86 4.04
CA ALA A 179 -2.98 11.97 4.36
C ALA A 179 -2.90 12.35 5.84
N GLU A 180 -2.80 11.36 6.74
CA GLU A 180 -2.63 11.59 8.16
C GLU A 180 -1.26 12.20 8.48
N ILE A 181 -0.17 11.74 7.87
CA ILE A 181 1.16 12.39 8.00
C ILE A 181 1.08 13.86 7.58
N VAL A 182 0.46 14.16 6.44
CA VAL A 182 0.28 15.54 5.95
C VAL A 182 -0.55 16.37 6.93
N ARG A 183 -1.57 15.78 7.55
CA ARG A 183 -2.41 16.45 8.55
C ARG A 183 -1.61 16.79 9.79
N GLN A 184 -0.80 15.86 10.30
CA GLN A 184 0.05 16.08 11.48
C GLN A 184 1.13 17.13 11.19
N TYR A 185 1.78 17.06 10.02
CA TYR A 185 2.72 18.07 9.56
C TYR A 185 2.09 19.46 9.54
N LYS A 186 0.92 19.60 8.91
CA LYS A 186 0.20 20.89 8.83
C LYS A 186 -0.18 21.40 10.21
N LYS A 187 -0.57 20.54 11.13
CA LYS A 187 -0.90 20.93 12.51
C LYS A 187 0.33 21.43 13.26
N ALA A 188 1.47 20.75 13.10
CA ALA A 188 2.73 21.13 13.76
C ALA A 188 3.35 22.41 13.19
N THR A 189 3.22 22.63 11.88
CA THR A 189 3.81 23.79 11.17
C THR A 189 2.83 24.94 10.96
N TYR A 190 1.60 24.83 11.47
CA TYR A 190 0.57 25.85 11.26
C TYR A 190 0.98 27.17 11.92
N VAL A 191 1.23 28.19 11.09
CA VAL A 191 1.34 29.57 11.53
C VAL A 191 -0.01 30.26 11.32
N PRO A 192 -0.68 30.74 12.39
CA PRO A 192 -1.90 31.51 12.24
C PRO A 192 -1.67 32.71 11.32
N LYS A 193 -2.44 32.80 10.23
CA LYS A 193 -2.39 34.00 9.39
C LYS A 193 -2.92 35.18 10.19
N GLU A 194 -2.12 36.23 10.26
CA GLU A 194 -2.52 37.48 10.87
C GLU A 194 -3.80 37.96 10.19
N ARG A 195 -4.86 38.15 10.99
CA ARG A 195 -6.16 38.58 10.44
C ARG A 195 -6.01 40.03 10.02
N GLN A 196 -5.81 40.27 8.73
CA GLN A 196 -5.92 41.63 8.21
C GLN A 196 -7.31 42.16 8.57
N PRO A 197 -7.42 43.32 9.23
CA PRO A 197 -8.70 43.92 9.52
C PRO A 197 -9.45 44.06 8.20
N ARG A 198 -10.68 43.53 8.15
CA ARG A 198 -11.54 43.67 6.97
C ARG A 198 -11.58 45.16 6.63
N ARG A 199 -10.91 45.58 5.55
CA ARG A 199 -11.08 46.91 4.98
C ARG A 199 -12.56 47.01 4.64
N LYS A 200 -13.33 47.74 5.47
CA LYS A 200 -14.70 48.11 5.13
C LYS A 200 -14.56 48.91 3.84
N LYS A 201 -14.95 48.33 2.70
CA LYS A 201 -15.11 49.12 1.48
C LYS A 201 -16.05 50.28 1.87
N PRO A 202 -15.64 51.55 1.71
CA PRO A 202 -16.55 52.64 1.96
C PRO A 202 -17.79 52.40 1.09
N LYS A 203 -18.96 52.29 1.72
CA LYS A 203 -20.22 52.26 0.96
C LYS A 203 -20.28 53.62 0.27
N LEU A 204 -20.26 53.65 -1.06
CA LEU A 204 -20.54 54.89 -1.79
C LEU A 204 -21.89 55.40 -1.30
N ASN A 205 -21.93 56.66 -0.86
CA ASN A 205 -23.19 57.28 -0.48
C ASN A 205 -24.04 57.51 -1.73
N LYS A 206 -25.34 57.78 -1.53
CA LYS A 206 -26.30 57.97 -2.64
C LYS A 206 -25.88 59.07 -3.63
N ALA A 207 -25.20 60.12 -3.16
CA ALA A 207 -24.72 61.21 -4.01
C ALA A 207 -23.58 60.76 -4.93
N ALA A 208 -22.63 59.95 -4.41
CA ALA A 208 -21.54 59.39 -5.20
C ALA A 208 -22.03 58.37 -6.24
N TRP A 209 -23.14 57.66 -5.95
CA TRP A 209 -23.84 56.85 -6.97
C TRP A 209 -24.51 57.71 -8.05
N GLN A 210 -25.05 58.87 -7.69
CA GLN A 210 -25.69 59.76 -8.67
C GLN A 210 -24.67 60.44 -9.59
N GLU A 211 -23.47 60.74 -9.11
CA GLU A 211 -22.39 61.29 -9.95
C GLU A 211 -21.81 60.26 -10.94
N LEU A 212 -21.65 59.00 -10.52
CA LEU A 212 -21.10 57.94 -11.38
C LEU A 212 -21.98 57.56 -12.57
N PHE A 213 -23.29 57.86 -12.51
CA PHE A 213 -24.28 57.54 -13.55
C PHE A 213 -24.90 58.81 -14.14
N ARG A 214 -24.22 59.95 -14.07
CA ARG A 214 -24.74 61.22 -14.57
C ARG A 214 -24.67 61.33 -16.11
N ASP A 215 -23.75 60.58 -16.72
CA ASP A 215 -23.42 60.65 -18.15
C ASP A 215 -23.61 59.30 -18.89
N ILE A 216 -24.39 58.37 -18.32
CA ILE A 216 -24.89 57.15 -18.99
C ILE A 216 -26.39 57.30 -19.15
#